data_AF-A0AAJ3NRU8-F1
#
_entry.id   AF-A0AAJ3NRU8-F1
#
_cell.length_a   1.000
_cell.length_b   1.000
_cell.length_c   1.000
_cell.angle_alpha   90.00
_cell.angle_beta   90.00
_cell.angle_gamma   90.00
#
_symmetry.space_group_name_H-M   'P 1'
#
loop_
_entity.id
_entity.type
_entity.pdbx_description
1 polymer ?
#
loop_
_entity_poly.entity_id
_entity_poly.type
_entity_poly.pdbx_seq_one_letter_code
_entity_poly.pdbx_strand_id
1 'polypeptide(L)'
;MIQRFTGVLISDDDAAYLLQVLDHAAGRLGTPSARAADLMRRLRREVPKQGAPSASANESVSGRAKNRDPGEVRAYDLLTTAEAAAVIGCSTANVRYLRRHGHLPAHRTGSRWLYPAATVIEYGERRTSKRR
;
A
#
# COMPACT_ATOMS: atom_id res chain seq x y z
N MET A 1 25.76 -1.52 -28.02
CA MET A 1 24.45 -1.40 -28.71
C MET A 1 23.39 -1.22 -27.63
N ILE A 2 22.86 0.00 -27.46
CA ILE A 2 21.93 0.31 -26.36
C ILE A 2 20.50 0.10 -26.90
N GLN A 3 19.83 -0.95 -26.45
CA GLN A 3 18.46 -1.27 -26.86
C GLN A 3 17.51 -0.26 -26.20
N ARG A 4 16.81 0.55 -27.02
CA ARG A 4 15.80 1.50 -26.51
C ARG A 4 14.58 0.70 -26.07
N PHE A 5 14.29 0.73 -24.78
CA PHE A 5 13.06 0.18 -24.22
C PHE A 5 12.02 1.30 -24.13
N THR A 6 10.87 1.10 -24.77
CA THR A 6 9.67 1.92 -24.55
C THR A 6 8.77 1.15 -23.61
N GLY A 7 8.63 1.62 -22.38
CA GLY A 7 7.84 0.96 -21.35
C GLY A 7 7.37 1.93 -20.29
N VAL A 8 6.29 1.57 -19.61
CA VAL A 8 5.78 2.26 -18.42
C VAL A 8 6.16 1.41 -17.22
N LEU A 9 6.87 2.00 -16.25
CA LEU A 9 7.13 1.35 -14.97
C LEU A 9 5.87 1.39 -14.14
N ILE A 10 5.43 0.21 -13.70
CA ILE A 10 4.27 0.05 -12.82
C ILE A 10 4.75 -0.61 -11.52
N SER A 11 4.09 -0.28 -10.42
CA SER A 11 4.37 -0.94 -9.14
C SER A 11 3.77 -2.35 -9.10
N ASP A 12 4.22 -3.17 -8.16
CA ASP A 12 3.68 -4.53 -7.97
C ASP A 12 2.19 -4.49 -7.58
N ASP A 13 1.78 -3.51 -6.76
CA ASP A 13 0.39 -3.26 -6.40
C ASP A 13 -0.46 -2.90 -7.64
N ASP A 14 0.05 -2.02 -8.50
CA ASP A 14 -0.64 -1.62 -9.73
C ASP A 14 -0.71 -2.77 -10.74
N ALA A 15 0.36 -3.58 -10.83
CA ALA A 15 0.41 -4.76 -11.66
C ALA A 15 -0.61 -5.83 -11.21
N ALA A 16 -0.76 -6.03 -9.90
CA ALA A 16 -1.77 -6.90 -9.31
C ALA A 16 -3.19 -6.39 -9.58
N TYR A 17 -3.41 -5.08 -9.43
CA TYR A 17 -4.70 -4.44 -9.72
C TYR A 17 -5.07 -4.57 -11.20
N LEU A 18 -4.13 -4.29 -12.12
CA LEU A 18 -4.34 -4.45 -13.55
C LEU A 18 -4.71 -5.88 -13.92
N LEU A 19 -4.04 -6.88 -13.30
CA LEU A 19 -4.37 -8.28 -13.52
C LEU A 19 -5.82 -8.59 -13.09
N GLN A 20 -6.27 -8.10 -11.94
CA GLN A 20 -7.66 -8.29 -11.47
C GLN A 20 -8.68 -7.65 -12.42
N VAL A 21 -8.40 -6.44 -12.91
CA VAL A 21 -9.28 -5.76 -13.87
C VAL A 21 -9.36 -6.54 -15.19
N LEU A 22 -8.23 -7.03 -15.68
CA LEU A 22 -8.17 -7.82 -16.91
C LEU A 22 -8.90 -9.16 -16.76
N ASP A 23 -8.77 -9.84 -15.62
CA ASP A 23 -9.50 -11.08 -15.33
C ASP A 23 -11.01 -10.83 -15.25
N HIS A 24 -11.44 -9.73 -14.63
CA HIS A 24 -12.87 -9.38 -14.54
C HIS A 24 -13.45 -8.99 -15.91
N ALA A 25 -12.67 -8.29 -16.73
CA ALA A 25 -13.04 -7.93 -18.09
C ALA A 25 -13.16 -9.19 -18.98
N ALA A 26 -12.21 -10.13 -18.88
CA ALA A 26 -12.29 -11.41 -19.56
C ALA A 26 -13.53 -12.22 -19.12
N GLY A 27 -13.85 -12.24 -17.84
CA GLY A 27 -15.06 -12.91 -17.33
C GLY A 27 -16.37 -12.35 -17.90
N ARG A 28 -16.42 -11.06 -18.26
CA ARG A 28 -17.63 -10.41 -18.81
C ARG A 28 -17.70 -10.35 -20.32
N LEU A 29 -16.55 -10.17 -20.99
CA LEU A 29 -16.46 -9.99 -22.44
C LEU A 29 -16.14 -11.30 -23.17
N GLY A 30 -15.84 -12.38 -22.43
CA GLY A 30 -15.47 -13.68 -22.98
C GLY A 30 -13.97 -13.83 -23.21
N THR A 31 -13.57 -14.47 -24.31
CA THR A 31 -12.16 -14.76 -24.58
C THR A 31 -11.34 -13.48 -24.78
N PRO A 32 -10.31 -13.23 -23.95
CA PRO A 32 -9.42 -12.09 -24.15
C PRO A 32 -8.64 -12.24 -25.45
N SER A 33 -8.26 -11.11 -26.06
CA SER A 33 -7.38 -11.14 -27.23
C SER A 33 -6.05 -11.83 -26.90
N ALA A 34 -5.39 -12.43 -27.90
CA ALA A 34 -4.10 -13.10 -27.69
C ALA A 34 -3.05 -12.20 -27.02
N ARG A 35 -3.09 -10.89 -27.31
CA ARG A 35 -2.22 -9.88 -26.69
C ARG A 35 -2.55 -9.66 -25.22
N ALA A 36 -3.83 -9.59 -24.86
CA ALA A 36 -4.26 -9.46 -23.47
C ALA A 36 -3.93 -10.74 -22.68
N ALA A 37 -4.14 -11.92 -23.25
CA ALA A 37 -3.77 -13.18 -22.64
C ALA A 37 -2.25 -13.28 -22.38
N ASP A 38 -1.42 -12.83 -23.33
CA ASP A 38 0.03 -12.79 -23.14
C ASP A 38 0.44 -11.82 -22.05
N LEU A 39 -0.15 -10.62 -22.02
CA LEU A 39 0.09 -9.63 -20.97
C LEU A 39 -0.29 -10.18 -19.59
N MET A 40 -1.48 -10.77 -19.47
CA MET A 40 -1.95 -11.38 -18.22
C MET A 40 -1.02 -12.49 -17.75
N ARG A 41 -0.50 -13.32 -18.68
CA ARG A 41 0.48 -14.36 -18.37
C ARG A 41 1.80 -13.80 -17.87
N ARG A 42 2.30 -12.71 -18.46
CA ARG A 42 3.53 -12.03 -17.99
C ARG A 42 3.32 -11.41 -16.62
N LEU A 43 2.21 -10.69 -16.43
CA LEU A 43 1.86 -10.11 -15.13
C LEU A 43 1.75 -11.17 -14.04
N ARG A 44 1.13 -12.32 -14.31
CA ARG A 44 1.05 -13.46 -13.37
C ARG A 44 2.41 -14.06 -12.99
N ARG A 45 3.41 -13.93 -13.87
CA ARG A 45 4.76 -14.43 -13.62
C ARG A 45 5.55 -13.46 -12.74
N GLU A 46 5.44 -12.17 -13.02
CA GLU A 46 6.24 -11.12 -12.37
C GLU A 46 5.62 -10.64 -11.05
N VAL A 47 4.29 -10.63 -10.94
CA VAL A 47 3.62 -10.31 -9.67
C VAL A 47 3.78 -11.50 -8.73
N PRO A 48 4.55 -11.39 -7.62
CA PRO A 48 4.62 -12.47 -6.64
C PRO A 48 3.20 -12.79 -6.18
N LYS A 49 2.90 -14.08 -6.01
CA LYS A 49 1.58 -14.56 -5.52
C LYS A 49 1.32 -14.04 -4.11
N GLN A 50 1.01 -12.75 -3.97
CA GLN A 50 0.39 -12.21 -2.78
C GLN A 50 -0.99 -12.86 -2.70
N GLY A 51 -1.18 -13.64 -1.64
CA GLY A 51 -2.22 -14.65 -1.49
C GLY A 51 -3.58 -14.25 -2.06
N ALA A 52 -4.18 -15.18 -2.77
CA ALA A 52 -5.52 -15.10 -3.32
C ALA A 52 -6.52 -14.52 -2.30
N PRO A 53 -7.30 -13.49 -2.67
CA PRO A 53 -8.62 -13.31 -2.12
C PRO A 53 -9.55 -14.24 -2.91
N SER A 54 -9.89 -15.38 -2.29
CA SER A 54 -11.07 -16.15 -2.69
C SER A 54 -12.30 -15.24 -2.68
N ALA A 55 -13.15 -15.44 -3.69
CA ALA A 55 -14.40 -14.76 -3.92
C ALA A 55 -15.23 -14.52 -2.66
N SER A 56 -15.53 -13.25 -2.40
CA SER A 56 -16.80 -12.78 -1.86
C SER A 56 -16.86 -11.27 -2.03
N ALA A 57 -17.68 -10.83 -2.98
CA ALA A 57 -18.13 -9.45 -3.02
C ALA A 57 -18.91 -9.16 -1.72
N ASN A 58 -18.57 -8.06 -1.06
CA ASN A 58 -19.23 -7.51 0.15
C ASN A 58 -18.88 -8.11 1.52
N GLU A 59 -17.61 -8.35 1.83
CA GLU A 59 -17.20 -8.54 3.23
C GLU A 59 -16.32 -7.38 3.73
N SER A 60 -17.00 -6.45 4.41
CA SER A 60 -16.54 -5.65 5.54
C SER A 60 -15.12 -5.09 5.51
N VAL A 61 -15.03 -3.76 5.38
CA VAL A 61 -13.83 -2.94 5.67
C VAL A 61 -13.52 -2.99 7.18
N SER A 62 -13.12 -4.16 7.66
CA SER A 62 -12.60 -4.36 9.01
C SER A 62 -11.48 -5.38 8.99
N GLY A 63 -10.26 -4.89 9.18
CA GLY A 63 -9.24 -5.66 9.87
C GLY A 63 -8.48 -6.67 9.03
N ARG A 64 -7.73 -6.19 8.02
CA ARG A 64 -6.44 -6.82 7.76
C ARG A 64 -5.45 -5.71 7.47
N ALA A 65 -4.68 -5.34 8.50
CA ALA A 65 -3.43 -4.64 8.27
C ALA A 65 -2.60 -5.58 7.39
N LYS A 66 -2.60 -5.34 6.07
CA LYS A 66 -1.51 -5.80 5.22
C LYS A 66 -0.26 -5.27 5.93
N ASN A 67 0.61 -6.19 6.35
CA ASN A 67 1.88 -5.85 6.96
C ASN A 67 2.73 -5.22 5.85
N ARG A 68 2.45 -3.95 5.54
CA ARG A 68 3.16 -3.19 4.53
C ARG A 68 4.54 -2.93 5.12
N ASP A 69 5.56 -3.34 4.38
CA ASP A 69 6.94 -3.15 4.79
C ASP A 69 7.16 -1.65 5.05
N PRO A 70 7.71 -1.22 6.20
CA PRO A 70 7.92 0.20 6.50
C PRO A 70 8.73 0.96 5.43
N GLY A 71 9.49 0.23 4.58
CA GLY A 71 10.23 0.79 3.45
C GLY A 71 9.39 1.19 2.24
N GLU A 72 8.11 0.83 2.17
CA GLU A 72 7.23 1.11 1.02
C GLU A 72 6.32 2.33 1.20
N VAL A 73 6.45 3.05 2.32
CA VAL A 73 5.60 4.21 2.63
C VAL A 73 5.99 5.41 1.75
N ARG A 74 5.09 5.83 0.85
CA ARG A 74 5.31 7.03 0.03
C ARG A 74 5.08 8.29 0.86
N ALA A 75 5.78 9.38 0.56
CA ALA A 75 5.68 10.65 1.30
C ALA A 75 4.25 11.23 1.39
N TYR A 76 3.37 10.89 0.44
CA TYR A 76 1.98 11.35 0.38
C TYR A 76 0.95 10.36 0.97
N ASP A 77 1.39 9.21 1.48
CA ASP A 77 0.47 8.23 2.05
C ASP A 77 -0.12 8.71 3.38
N LEU A 78 -1.37 8.32 3.63
CA LEU A 78 -2.04 8.51 4.91
C LEU A 78 -1.98 7.22 5.71
N LEU A 79 -1.30 7.26 6.86
CA LEU A 79 -1.08 6.12 7.74
C LEU A 79 -2.16 6.05 8.81
N THR A 80 -2.59 4.85 9.13
CA THR A 80 -3.37 4.55 10.33
C THR A 80 -2.49 4.67 11.58
N THR A 81 -3.13 4.67 12.76
CA THR A 81 -2.40 4.69 14.05
C THR A 81 -1.46 3.48 14.20
N ALA A 82 -1.83 2.32 13.64
CA ALA A 82 -1.02 1.10 13.71
C ALA A 82 0.21 1.19 12.79
N GLU A 83 0.04 1.69 11.58
CA GLU A 83 1.15 1.88 10.64
C GLU A 83 2.12 2.95 11.13
N ALA A 84 1.61 4.08 11.64
CA ALA A 84 2.47 5.12 12.23
C ALA A 84 3.29 4.61 13.42
N ALA A 85 2.71 3.70 14.23
CA ALA A 85 3.40 3.04 15.33
C ALA A 85 4.56 2.15 14.84
N ALA A 86 4.33 1.39 13.76
CA ALA A 86 5.36 0.56 13.14
C ALA A 86 6.51 1.40 12.58
N VAL A 87 6.20 2.48 11.85
CA VAL A 87 7.22 3.39 11.28
C VAL A 87 8.07 4.06 12.36
N ILE A 88 7.46 4.55 13.44
CA ILE A 88 8.20 5.21 14.54
C ILE A 88 8.91 4.18 15.44
N GLY A 89 8.51 2.90 15.41
CA GLY A 89 8.99 1.88 16.33
C GLY A 89 8.47 2.08 17.76
N CYS A 90 7.18 2.38 17.92
CA CYS A 90 6.55 2.58 19.24
C CYS A 90 5.15 1.96 19.33
N SER A 91 4.49 2.07 20.50
CA SER A 91 3.13 1.55 20.67
C SER A 91 2.07 2.48 20.06
N THR A 92 0.91 1.92 19.68
CA THR A 92 -0.24 2.71 19.19
C THR A 92 -0.78 3.68 20.25
N ALA A 93 -0.67 3.33 21.54
CA ALA A 93 -0.97 4.24 22.64
C ALA A 93 -0.06 5.47 22.65
N ASN A 94 1.24 5.26 22.39
CA ASN A 94 2.20 6.36 22.26
C ASN A 94 1.87 7.26 21.06
N VAL A 95 1.47 6.70 19.91
CA VAL A 95 1.04 7.52 18.75
C VAL A 95 -0.19 8.39 19.10
N ARG A 96 -1.19 7.82 19.78
CA ARG A 96 -2.37 8.58 20.24
C ARG A 96 -2.00 9.68 21.23
N TYR A 97 -1.03 9.42 22.10
CA TYR A 97 -0.46 10.40 23.02
C TYR A 97 0.22 11.54 22.25
N LEU A 98 1.12 11.23 21.31
CA LEU A 98 1.82 12.23 20.48
C LEU A 98 0.85 13.13 19.72
N ARG A 99 -0.20 12.54 19.14
CA ARG A 99 -1.29 13.29 18.50
C ARG A 99 -2.00 14.21 19.50
N ARG A 100 -2.41 13.69 20.66
CA ARG A 100 -3.16 14.44 21.68
C ARG A 100 -2.38 15.64 22.21
N HIS A 101 -1.06 15.52 22.28
CA HIS A 101 -0.15 16.58 22.72
C HIS A 101 0.38 17.46 21.57
N GLY A 102 -0.11 17.28 20.34
CA GLY A 102 0.24 18.13 19.20
C GLY A 102 1.63 17.88 18.61
N HIS A 103 2.31 16.79 18.99
CA HIS A 103 3.62 16.43 18.46
C HIS A 103 3.55 15.76 17.09
N LEU A 104 2.39 15.20 16.74
CA LEU A 104 2.19 14.53 15.46
C LEU A 104 0.86 15.01 14.84
N PRO A 105 0.91 15.70 13.67
CA PRO A 105 -0.28 16.16 13.00
C PRO A 105 -1.08 14.96 12.46
N ALA A 106 -2.41 15.06 12.55
CA ALA A 106 -3.31 14.02 12.11
C ALA A 106 -4.61 14.62 11.57
N HIS A 107 -5.19 13.93 10.58
CA HIS A 107 -6.47 14.25 10.01
C HIS A 107 -7.52 13.24 10.48
N ARG A 108 -8.71 13.74 10.79
CA ARG A 108 -9.85 12.88 11.15
C ARG A 108 -10.66 12.60 9.89
N THR A 109 -10.77 11.33 9.53
CA THR A 109 -11.58 10.87 8.40
C THR A 109 -12.60 9.87 8.92
N GLY A 110 -13.85 10.31 9.06
CA GLY A 110 -14.91 9.57 9.73
C GLY A 110 -14.58 9.27 11.20
N SER A 111 -14.54 7.99 11.56
CA SER A 111 -14.21 7.53 12.91
C SER A 111 -12.71 7.32 13.16
N ARG A 112 -11.86 7.44 12.13
CA ARG A 112 -10.44 7.09 12.20
C ARG A 112 -9.55 8.32 12.13
N TRP A 113 -8.38 8.20 12.75
CA TRP A 113 -7.30 9.17 12.67
C TRP A 113 -6.27 8.67 11.67
N LEU A 114 -5.93 9.53 10.72
CA LEU A 114 -4.93 9.31 9.69
C LEU A 114 -3.77 10.29 9.87
N TYR A 115 -2.57 9.81 9.64
CA TYR A 115 -1.32 10.54 9.86
C TYR A 115 -0.59 10.67 8.54
N PRO A 116 -0.21 11.88 8.11
CA PRO A 116 0.63 12.05 6.92
C PRO A 116 1.94 11.27 7.10
N ALA A 117 2.32 10.45 6.12
CA ALA A 117 3.53 9.64 6.17
C ALA A 117 4.79 10.49 6.40
N ALA A 118 4.93 11.60 5.67
CA ALA A 118 6.09 12.48 5.77
C ALA A 118 6.37 12.95 7.20
N THR A 119 5.33 13.33 7.96
CA THR A 119 5.48 13.85 9.32
C THR A 119 5.79 12.75 10.33
N VAL A 120 5.26 11.54 10.10
CA VAL A 120 5.58 10.34 10.89
C VAL A 120 7.04 9.94 10.71
N ILE A 121 7.53 9.92 9.46
CA ILE A 121 8.92 9.60 9.12
C ILE A 121 9.86 10.63 9.74
N GLU A 122 9.61 11.93 9.52
CA GLU A 122 10.43 13.01 10.08
C GLU A 122 10.49 12.95 11.62
N TYR A 123 9.37 12.63 12.27
CA TYR A 123 9.34 12.43 13.72
C TYR A 123 10.18 11.23 14.16
N GLY A 124 10.09 10.12 13.43
CA GLY A 124 10.88 8.91 13.66
C GLY A 124 12.38 9.17 13.57
N GLU A 125 12.82 9.84 12.50
CA GLU A 125 14.21 10.23 12.26
C GLU A 125 14.76 11.17 13.35
N ARG A 126 13.95 12.14 13.78
CA ARG A 126 14.33 13.06 14.86
C ARG A 126 14.51 12.32 16.19
N ARG A 127 13.68 11.30 16.45
CA ARG A 127 13.72 10.51 17.67
C ARG A 127 14.93 9.58 17.72
N THR A 128 15.28 8.93 16.60
CA THR A 128 16.48 8.10 16.50
C THR A 128 17.76 8.92 16.58
N SER A 129 17.78 10.09 15.94
CA SER A 129 18.94 11.00 15.98
C SER A 129 19.26 11.52 17.40
N LYS A 130 18.26 11.68 18.27
CA LYS A 130 18.46 12.07 19.69
C LYS A 130 18.90 10.94 20.62
N ARG A 131 18.84 9.69 20.15
CA ARG A 131 19.21 8.51 20.94
C ARG A 131 20.64 8.02 20.68
N ARG A 132 21.31 8.59 19.68
CA ARG A 132 22.75 8.42 19.44
C ARG A 132 23.51 9.58 20.05
#